data_AF-A0A8S3XZ08-F1
#
_entry.id   AF-A0A8S3XZ08-F1
#
_cell.length_a   1.000
_cell.length_b   1.000
_cell.length_c   1.000
_cell.angle_alpha   90.00
_cell.angle_beta   90.00
_cell.angle_gamma   90.00
#
_symmetry.space_group_name_H-M   'P 1'
#
loop_
_entity.id
_entity.type
_entity.pdbx_description
1 polymer ?
#
loop_
_entity_poly.entity_id
_entity_poly.type
_entity_poly.pdbx_seq_one_letter_code
_entity_poly.pdbx_strand_id
1 'polypeptide(L)'
;MNEPVIIGHDVVIANNAMECFIYLGAFVIFHVAVKILLSKYVIRLYQNGDKYLAVFKGHTYNSIKKHEFHLDEFKKLNPTLVVSWSDARFALGEKHGIILENYFKTPEYFHNLLNKKKAKDSVRESD
;
A
#
# COMPACT_ATOMS: atom_id res chain seq x y z
N MET A 1 -14.94 19.85 -36.17
CA MET A 1 -15.86 18.90 -35.51
C MET A 1 -15.69 19.08 -34.01
N ASN A 2 -16.44 20.00 -33.40
CA ASN A 2 -16.48 20.26 -31.97
C ASN A 2 -17.95 20.18 -31.56
N GLU A 3 -18.45 18.97 -31.41
CA GLU A 3 -19.78 18.73 -30.87
C GLU A 3 -19.60 18.47 -29.36
N PRO A 4 -19.93 19.45 -28.51
CA PRO A 4 -19.79 19.27 -27.07
C PRO A 4 -20.76 18.20 -26.58
N VAL A 5 -20.27 17.36 -25.68
CA VAL A 5 -21.08 16.35 -24.99
C VAL A 5 -21.72 17.02 -23.78
N ILE A 6 -23.05 17.12 -23.79
CA ILE A 6 -23.84 17.81 -22.76
C ILE A 6 -24.69 16.78 -22.01
N ILE A 7 -24.77 16.91 -20.68
CA ILE A 7 -25.76 16.18 -19.85
C ILE A 7 -26.79 17.17 -19.32
N GLY A 8 -28.06 16.82 -19.48
CA GLY A 8 -29.17 17.68 -19.09
C GLY A 8 -29.29 18.87 -20.03
N HIS A 9 -29.59 20.05 -19.47
CA HIS A 9 -29.86 21.24 -20.26
C HIS A 9 -28.60 22.08 -20.55
N ASP A 10 -27.62 22.13 -19.65
CA ASP A 10 -26.50 23.10 -19.77
C ASP A 10 -25.11 22.58 -19.31
N VAL A 11 -24.99 21.33 -18.84
CA VAL A 11 -23.71 20.85 -18.29
C VAL A 11 -22.87 20.22 -19.39
N VAL A 12 -21.86 20.96 -19.86
CA VAL A 12 -20.85 20.44 -20.81
C VAL A 12 -19.86 19.56 -20.05
N ILE A 13 -19.77 18.29 -20.46
CA ILE A 13 -18.85 17.31 -19.87
C ILE A 13 -17.55 17.21 -20.65
N ALA A 14 -17.61 17.42 -21.96
CA ALA A 14 -16.45 17.40 -22.85
C ALA A 14 -16.75 18.25 -24.08
N ASN A 15 -15.74 18.91 -24.64
CA ASN A 15 -15.88 19.74 -25.83
C ASN A 15 -16.00 18.90 -27.12
N ASN A 16 -15.65 17.62 -27.05
CA ASN A 16 -15.85 16.63 -28.10
C ASN A 16 -15.83 15.19 -27.53
N ALA A 17 -16.28 14.23 -28.34
CA ALA A 17 -16.32 12.82 -27.95
C ALA A 17 -14.95 12.25 -27.55
N MET A 18 -13.86 12.72 -28.18
CA MET A 18 -12.50 12.24 -27.87
C MET A 18 -12.06 12.65 -26.46
N GLU A 19 -12.37 13.87 -26.04
CA GLU A 19 -12.12 14.33 -24.68
C GLU A 19 -12.92 13.51 -23.64
N CYS A 20 -14.13 13.07 -23.96
CA CYS A 20 -14.89 12.15 -23.11
C CYS A 20 -14.20 10.79 -22.95
N PHE A 21 -13.62 10.24 -24.02
CA PHE A 21 -12.83 9.00 -23.94
C PHE A 21 -11.54 9.18 -23.14
N ILE A 22 -10.89 10.33 -23.24
CA ILE A 22 -9.70 10.66 -22.44
C ILE A 22 -10.08 10.69 -20.95
N TYR A 23 -11.19 11.30 -20.58
CA TYR A 23 -11.66 11.32 -19.19
C TYR A 23 -12.00 9.94 -18.66
N LEU A 24 -12.70 9.11 -19.46
CA LEU A 24 -12.99 7.74 -19.08
C LEU A 24 -11.69 6.93 -18.92
N GLY A 25 -10.74 7.07 -19.84
CA GLY A 25 -9.44 6.42 -19.76
C GLY A 25 -8.66 6.83 -18.51
N ALA A 26 -8.59 8.14 -18.23
CA ALA A 26 -7.95 8.67 -17.03
C ALA A 26 -8.61 8.14 -15.75
N PHE A 27 -9.95 8.09 -15.70
CA PHE A 27 -10.69 7.53 -14.59
C PHE A 27 -10.36 6.06 -14.33
N VAL A 28 -10.31 5.24 -15.38
CA VAL A 28 -9.96 3.82 -15.28
C VAL A 28 -8.52 3.64 -14.83
N ILE A 29 -7.57 4.37 -15.42
CA ILE A 29 -6.15 4.32 -15.04
C ILE A 29 -5.97 4.71 -13.58
N PHE A 30 -6.61 5.79 -13.14
CA PHE A 30 -6.59 6.24 -11.76
C PHE A 30 -7.12 5.16 -10.80
N HIS A 31 -8.26 4.54 -11.13
CA HIS A 31 -8.83 3.45 -10.34
C HIS A 31 -7.89 2.25 -10.23
N VAL A 32 -7.25 1.87 -11.33
CA VAL A 32 -6.26 0.78 -11.35
C VAL A 32 -5.05 1.14 -10.48
N ALA A 33 -4.52 2.36 -10.62
CA ALA A 33 -3.40 2.84 -9.81
C ALA A 33 -3.73 2.82 -8.30
N VAL A 34 -4.91 3.31 -7.92
CA VAL A 34 -5.39 3.27 -6.53
C VAL A 34 -5.53 1.83 -6.04
N LYS A 35 -6.09 0.91 -6.84
CA LYS A 35 -6.20 -0.50 -6.45
C LYS A 35 -4.84 -1.18 -6.26
N ILE A 36 -3.89 -0.93 -7.16
CA ILE A 36 -2.52 -1.45 -7.03
C ILE A 36 -1.89 -0.93 -5.75
N LEU A 37 -2.02 0.38 -5.49
CA LEU A 37 -1.51 1.00 -4.26
C LEU A 37 -2.15 0.36 -3.01
N LEU A 38 -3.48 0.24 -2.98
CA LEU A 38 -4.24 -0.39 -1.88
C LEU A 38 -3.83 -1.85 -1.62
N SER A 39 -3.49 -2.61 -2.67
CA SER A 39 -3.06 -4.01 -2.51
C SER A 39 -1.70 -4.18 -1.82
N LYS A 40 -0.88 -3.12 -1.80
CA LYS A 40 0.42 -3.12 -1.12
C LYS A 40 0.31 -2.75 0.36
N TYR A 41 -0.83 -2.23 0.82
CA TYR A 41 -1.03 -1.93 2.23
C TYR A 41 -1.26 -3.19 3.06
N VAL A 42 -0.55 -3.26 4.17
CA VAL A 42 -0.79 -4.26 5.21
C VAL A 42 -1.97 -3.79 6.05
N ILE A 43 -3.07 -4.55 6.00
CA ILE A 43 -4.29 -4.24 6.77
C ILE A 43 -4.14 -4.70 8.22
N ARG A 44 -3.57 -5.89 8.42
CA ARG A 44 -3.37 -6.48 9.75
C ARG A 44 -2.03 -7.18 9.81
N LEU A 45 -1.42 -7.13 10.98
CA LEU A 45 -0.19 -7.83 11.31
C LEU A 45 -0.44 -8.63 12.58
N TYR A 46 -0.17 -9.94 12.54
CA TYR A 46 -0.22 -10.80 13.71
C TYR A 46 1.18 -11.31 14.03
N GLN A 47 1.47 -11.50 15.31
CA GLN A 47 2.74 -12.00 15.81
C GLN A 47 2.54 -13.34 16.50
N ASN A 48 3.43 -14.30 16.23
CA ASN A 48 3.57 -15.53 16.98
C ASN A 48 5.07 -15.82 17.21
N GLY A 49 5.60 -15.37 18.35
CA GLY A 49 7.04 -15.43 18.64
C GLY A 49 7.86 -14.61 17.64
N ASP A 50 8.72 -15.31 16.88
CA ASP A 50 9.59 -14.76 15.82
C ASP A 50 8.97 -14.84 14.41
N LYS A 51 7.77 -15.42 14.29
CA LYS A 51 6.99 -15.49 13.06
C LYS A 51 5.92 -14.41 13.04
N TYR A 52 5.75 -13.77 11.89
CA TYR A 52 4.79 -12.71 11.68
C TYR A 52 3.91 -13.02 10.47
N LEU A 53 2.64 -12.67 10.58
CA LEU A 53 1.64 -12.85 9.53
C LEU A 53 1.09 -11.48 9.10
N ALA A 54 1.50 -11.01 7.93
CA ALA A 54 0.97 -9.83 7.29
C ALA A 54 -0.24 -10.18 6.41
N VAL A 55 -1.33 -9.46 6.61
CA VAL A 55 -2.57 -9.60 5.86
C VAL A 55 -2.75 -8.40 4.94
N PHE A 56 -2.83 -8.67 3.64
CA PHE A 56 -2.97 -7.69 2.57
C PHE A 56 -4.37 -7.74 1.97
N LYS A 57 -4.82 -6.60 1.41
CA LYS A 57 -5.99 -6.57 0.54
C LYS A 57 -5.65 -7.21 -0.81
N GLY A 58 -6.42 -8.20 -1.22
CA GLY A 58 -6.35 -8.75 -2.56
C GLY A 58 -6.89 -7.75 -3.60
N HIS A 59 -6.61 -8.03 -4.88
CA HIS A 59 -7.00 -7.17 -6.00
C HIS A 59 -8.50 -7.19 -6.32
N THR A 60 -9.22 -8.23 -5.87
CA THR A 60 -10.65 -8.45 -6.10
C THR A 60 -11.48 -8.17 -4.85
N TYR A 61 -12.79 -7.90 -5.02
CA TYR A 61 -13.73 -7.77 -3.90
C TYR A 61 -13.61 -8.99 -2.97
N ASN A 62 -13.35 -8.74 -1.69
CA ASN A 62 -13.17 -9.75 -0.63
C ASN A 62 -11.97 -10.71 -0.71
N SER A 63 -11.02 -10.53 -1.63
CA SER A 63 -9.80 -11.34 -1.57
C SER A 63 -8.87 -10.83 -0.46
N ILE A 64 -8.41 -11.73 0.39
CA ILE A 64 -7.45 -11.44 1.47
C ILE A 64 -6.21 -12.29 1.20
N LYS A 65 -5.05 -11.65 1.02
CA LYS A 65 -3.78 -12.37 0.83
C LYS A 65 -3.00 -12.36 2.13
N LYS A 66 -2.71 -13.54 2.64
CA LYS A 66 -1.87 -13.74 3.83
C LYS A 66 -0.43 -13.94 3.40
N HIS A 67 0.51 -13.41 4.17
CA HIS A 67 1.94 -13.56 3.95
C HIS A 67 2.63 -13.77 5.29
N GLU A 68 3.31 -14.91 5.43
CA GLU A 68 4.12 -15.20 6.61
C GLU A 68 5.56 -14.79 6.34
N PHE A 69 6.20 -14.19 7.34
CA PHE A 69 7.60 -13.77 7.29
C PHE A 69 8.24 -13.88 8.68
N HIS A 70 9.57 -14.00 8.71
CA HIS A 70 10.35 -14.02 9.95
C HIS A 70 10.87 -12.63 10.33
N LEU A 71 11.16 -12.40 11.62
CA LEU A 71 11.72 -11.12 12.10
C LEU A 71 13.00 -10.70 11.37
N ASP A 72 13.84 -11.66 11.01
CA ASP A 72 15.12 -11.41 10.33
C ASP A 72 14.96 -10.91 8.89
N GLU A 73 13.81 -11.19 8.30
CA GLU A 73 13.44 -10.79 6.95
C GLU A 73 12.77 -9.41 6.92
N PHE A 74 12.44 -8.86 8.10
CA PHE A 74 11.85 -7.54 8.23
C PHE A 74 12.92 -6.46 8.06
N LYS A 75 12.78 -5.62 7.04
CA LYS A 75 13.70 -4.50 6.77
C LYS A 75 12.95 -3.26 6.32
N LYS A 76 13.34 -2.09 6.84
CA LYS A 76 12.82 -0.81 6.33
C LYS A 76 13.42 -0.55 4.94
N LEU A 77 12.58 -0.22 3.97
CA LEU A 77 13.04 0.10 2.62
C LEU A 77 13.49 1.55 2.54
N ASN A 78 14.47 1.83 1.69
CA ASN A 78 14.96 3.19 1.51
C ASN A 78 13.84 4.10 0.98
N PRO A 79 13.64 5.29 1.59
CA PRO A 79 12.64 6.23 1.13
C PRO A 79 12.96 6.68 -0.29
N THR A 80 11.91 6.83 -1.10
CA THR A 80 11.98 7.39 -2.44
C THR A 80 11.40 8.80 -2.36
N LEU A 81 12.14 9.81 -2.81
CA LEU A 81 11.79 11.24 -2.67
C LEU A 81 10.44 11.63 -3.34
N VAL A 82 9.88 10.76 -4.17
CA VAL A 82 8.72 11.07 -5.01
C VAL A 82 7.39 10.86 -4.29
N VAL A 83 7.38 10.19 -3.13
CA VAL A 83 6.12 9.71 -2.54
C VAL A 83 6.05 9.94 -1.03
N SER A 84 4.95 10.52 -0.57
CA SER A 84 4.73 10.89 0.84
C SER A 84 4.59 9.72 1.82
N TRP A 85 4.39 8.49 1.32
CA TRP A 85 4.35 7.26 2.12
C TRP A 85 5.62 6.40 1.95
N SER A 86 6.71 6.98 1.47
CA SER A 86 7.92 6.23 1.12
C SER A 86 8.67 5.68 2.33
N ASP A 87 8.59 6.38 3.46
CA ASP A 87 9.09 6.04 4.78
C ASP A 87 8.29 4.91 5.46
N ALA A 88 7.05 4.67 5.04
CA ALA A 88 6.19 3.60 5.52
C ALA A 88 6.39 2.26 4.79
N ARG A 89 7.45 2.12 3.97
CA ARG A 89 7.71 0.93 3.16
C ARG A 89 8.63 -0.06 3.88
N PHE A 90 8.21 -1.32 3.94
CA PHE A 90 8.95 -2.39 4.58
C PHE A 90 9.02 -3.62 3.67
N ALA A 91 10.17 -4.30 3.68
CA ALA A 91 10.34 -5.64 3.17
C ALA A 91 9.92 -6.64 4.26
N LEU A 92 9.06 -7.57 3.90
CA LEU A 92 8.50 -8.65 4.73
C LEU A 92 8.90 -9.98 4.08
N GLY A 93 10.20 -10.27 4.03
CA GLY A 93 10.74 -11.37 3.20
C GLY A 93 10.55 -11.08 1.71
N GLU A 94 9.90 -12.00 0.99
CA GLU A 94 9.71 -11.89 -0.47
C GLU A 94 8.70 -10.82 -0.90
N LYS A 95 7.96 -10.23 0.04
CA LYS A 95 6.96 -9.18 -0.26
C LYS A 95 7.34 -7.83 0.29
N HIS A 96 7.02 -6.80 -0.48
CA HIS A 96 7.08 -5.41 -0.01
C HIS A 96 5.68 -4.96 0.41
N GLY A 97 5.58 -4.40 1.62
CA GLY A 97 4.35 -3.85 2.18
C GLY A 97 4.51 -2.40 2.57
N ILE A 98 3.40 -1.66 2.52
CA ILE A 98 3.28 -0.35 3.16
C ILE A 98 2.59 -0.56 4.50
N ILE A 99 3.26 -0.16 5.57
CA ILE A 99 2.79 -0.29 6.95
C ILE A 99 2.62 1.12 7.50
N LEU A 100 1.37 1.55 7.67
CA LEU A 100 1.04 2.84 8.27
C LEU A 100 0.97 2.67 9.78
N GLU A 101 1.96 3.17 10.51
CA GLU A 101 2.09 2.99 11.97
C GLU A 101 0.82 3.42 12.73
N ASN A 102 0.18 4.51 12.29
CA ASN A 102 -1.02 5.08 12.88
C ASN A 102 -2.34 4.35 12.51
N TYR A 103 -2.30 3.39 11.58
CA TYR A 103 -3.51 2.73 11.07
C TYR A 103 -3.76 1.36 11.69
N PHE A 104 -2.82 0.85 12.49
CA PHE A 104 -3.03 -0.38 13.25
C PHE A 104 -3.86 -0.09 14.49
N LYS A 105 -4.94 -0.87 14.66
CA LYS A 105 -5.83 -0.79 15.84
C LYS A 105 -5.08 -0.98 17.16
N THR A 106 -3.92 -1.64 17.13
CA THR A 106 -2.99 -1.78 18.26
C THR A 106 -1.57 -1.46 17.80
N PRO A 107 -1.09 -0.21 17.97
CA PRO A 107 0.26 0.19 17.55
C PRO A 107 1.37 -0.57 18.30
N GLU A 108 1.05 -1.19 19.44
CA GLU A 108 1.99 -1.97 20.26
C GLU A 108 2.67 -3.11 19.51
N TYR A 109 1.97 -3.87 18.66
CA TYR A 109 2.60 -4.99 17.95
C TYR A 109 3.65 -4.53 16.94
N PHE A 110 3.39 -3.42 16.26
CA PHE A 110 4.36 -2.85 15.33
C PHE A 110 5.56 -2.25 16.07
N HIS A 111 5.30 -1.55 17.17
CA HIS A 111 6.36 -0.98 18.00
C HIS A 111 7.23 -2.08 18.64
N ASN A 112 6.61 -3.16 19.12
CA ASN A 112 7.32 -4.34 19.62
C ASN A 112 8.15 -5.01 18.54
N LEU A 113 7.66 -5.08 17.30
CA LEU A 113 8.41 -5.62 16.17
C LEU A 113 9.65 -4.77 15.88
N LEU A 114 9.50 -3.44 15.79
CA LEU A 114 10.63 -2.51 15.60
C LEU A 114 11.65 -2.61 16.73
N ASN A 115 11.19 -2.66 17.98
CA ASN A 115 12.06 -2.73 19.15
C ASN A 115 12.80 -4.08 19.24
N LYS A 116 12.12 -5.19 18.97
CA LYS A 116 12.76 -6.52 18.90
C LYS A 116 13.78 -6.60 17.79
N LYS A 117 13.49 -6.02 16.62
CA LYS A 117 14.44 -5.97 15.50
C LYS A 117 15.68 -5.16 15.88
N LYS A 118 15.50 -3.98 16.47
CA LYS A 118 16.59 -3.12 16.94
C LYS A 118 17.46 -3.80 18.00
N ALA A 119 16.86 -4.46 18.98
CA ALA A 119 17.59 -5.22 20.00
C ALA A 119 18.40 -6.38 19.41
N LYS A 120 17.85 -7.08 18.42
CA LYS A 120 18.56 -8.18 17.73
C LYS A 120 19.72 -7.67 16.88
N ASP A 121 19.55 -6.55 16.20
CA ASP A 121 20.60 -5.94 15.39
C ASP A 121 21.76 -5.43 16.26
N SER A 122 21.48 -4.86 17.45
CA SER A 122 22.54 -4.44 18.39
C SER A 122 23.36 -5.59 18.97
N VAL A 123 22.77 -6.79 19.12
CA VAL A 123 23.51 -7.98 19.60
C VAL A 123 24.43 -8.53 18.51
N ARG A 124 24.00 -8.49 17.24
CA ARG A 124 24.80 -8.95 16.10
C ARG A 124 25.99 -8.05 15.76
N GLU A 125 25.96 -6.80 16.19
CA GLU A 125 27.03 -5.82 15.93
C GLU A 125 28.11 -5.85 17.03
N SER A 126 27.87 -6.59 18.12
CA SER A 126 28.80 -6.81 19.24
C SER A 126 29.53 -8.17 19.22
N ASP A 127 29.23 -9.03 18.25
CA ASP A 127 29.90 -10.32 17.97
C ASP A 127 30.86 -10.17 16.78
#